data_AF-A0A926XBW7-F1
#
_entry.id   AF-A0A926XBW7-F1
#
_cell.length_a   1.000
_cell.length_b   1.000
_cell.length_c   1.000
_cell.angle_alpha   90.00
_cell.angle_beta   90.00
_cell.angle_gamma   90.00
#
_symmetry.space_group_name_H-M   'P 1'
#
loop_
_entity.id
_entity.type
_entity.pdbx_description
1 polymer ?
#
loop_
_entity_poly.entity_id
_entity_poly.type
_entity_poly.pdbx_seq_one_letter_code
_entity_poly.pdbx_strand_id
1 'polypeptide(L)'
;MSPTASASPTARRVVFPFTAIVGQEEMKLALLLNVIDPYIGGVMIMGDRGTGKSTTIRALADLLPEIEVVADDPFNSHPRDPDLMSDSVRDRLAKQEEIPVAHKKVTMVDLPLGATEDRVCGTIDIEKALSQGVRAFEPGLLAKANRGILYVDEVNLLDDHLVDVLLDSAASGWNTVEREGISIRHPARFVLVGSGNPEEGELRPQLLDRFGMHAEIRTVKEPALRVE
;
A
#
# COMPACT_ATOMS: atom_id res chain seq x y z
N MET A 1 -7.78 45.66 -1.44
CA MET A 1 -6.78 44.78 -2.07
C MET A 1 -5.96 44.15 -0.96
N SER A 2 -6.41 42.99 -0.48
CA SER A 2 -5.70 42.22 0.54
C SER A 2 -4.97 41.10 -0.20
N PRO A 3 -3.63 41.00 -0.12
CA PRO A 3 -2.92 39.89 -0.73
C PRO A 3 -3.21 38.64 0.12
N THR A 4 -3.75 37.63 -0.55
CA THR A 4 -3.93 36.26 -0.08
C THR A 4 -2.60 35.71 0.41
N ALA A 5 -2.58 35.23 1.65
CA ALA A 5 -1.46 34.50 2.22
C ALA A 5 -1.19 33.26 1.38
N SER A 6 -0.04 33.23 0.72
CA SER A 6 0.52 32.06 0.07
C SER A 6 0.72 30.96 1.10
N ALA A 7 0.05 29.82 0.93
CA ALA A 7 0.25 28.63 1.74
C ALA A 7 1.73 28.24 1.77
N SER A 8 2.28 28.15 2.97
CA SER A 8 3.66 27.71 3.24
C SER A 8 3.91 26.30 2.69
N PRO A 9 5.13 25.99 2.20
CA PRO A 9 5.47 24.65 1.75
C PRO A 9 5.29 23.67 2.92
N THR A 10 4.51 22.62 2.68
CA THR A 10 4.23 21.53 3.62
C THR A 10 5.53 21.02 4.21
N ALA A 11 5.71 21.20 5.53
CA ALA A 11 6.87 20.70 6.26
C ALA A 11 7.06 19.21 5.96
N ARG A 12 8.16 18.87 5.29
CA ARG A 12 8.51 17.49 4.96
C ARG A 12 8.57 16.73 6.28
N ARG A 13 7.67 15.75 6.46
CA ARG A 13 7.65 14.90 7.66
C ARG A 13 9.04 14.27 7.77
N VAL A 14 9.74 14.52 8.88
CA VAL A 14 11.09 13.97 9.09
C VAL A 14 10.93 12.47 9.27
N VAL A 15 11.37 11.69 8.27
CA VAL A 15 11.40 10.23 8.32
C VAL A 15 12.76 9.81 8.87
N PHE A 16 12.76 8.83 9.78
CA PHE A 16 14.00 8.29 10.34
C PHE A 16 14.78 7.52 9.25
N PRO A 17 16.11 7.71 9.10
CA PRO A 17 16.85 7.09 8.00
C PRO A 17 16.88 5.56 8.11
N PHE A 18 16.63 4.85 7.01
CA PHE A 18 16.60 3.39 6.97
C PHE A 18 17.93 2.75 7.44
N THR A 19 19.05 3.37 7.09
CA THR A 19 20.39 2.91 7.46
C THR A 19 20.75 3.18 8.93
N ALA A 20 20.05 4.10 9.61
CA ALA A 20 20.28 4.43 11.01
C ALA A 20 19.50 3.50 11.96
N ILE A 21 18.64 2.63 11.43
CA ILE A 21 17.86 1.69 12.24
C ILE A 21 18.80 0.59 12.73
N VAL A 22 18.96 0.48 14.05
CA VAL A 22 19.84 -0.52 14.66
C VAL A 22 19.16 -1.90 14.66
N GLY A 23 19.90 -2.92 14.22
CA GLY A 23 19.41 -4.29 14.15
C GLY A 23 18.34 -4.52 13.08
N GLN A 24 17.45 -5.47 13.32
CA GLN A 24 16.38 -5.88 12.38
C GLN A 24 16.89 -6.34 11.01
N GLU A 25 18.07 -6.97 10.95
CA GLU A 25 18.74 -7.32 9.69
C GLU A 25 17.89 -8.25 8.82
N GLU A 26 17.21 -9.23 9.41
CA GLU A 26 16.28 -10.11 8.69
C GLU A 26 15.11 -9.34 8.06
N MET A 27 14.51 -8.41 8.81
CA MET A 27 13.42 -7.58 8.31
C MET A 27 13.88 -6.66 7.19
N LYS A 28 15.04 -6.00 7.35
CA LYS A 28 15.61 -5.12 6.31
C LYS A 28 15.87 -5.91 5.03
N LEU A 29 16.49 -7.09 5.15
CA LEU A 29 16.76 -7.94 4.00
C LEU A 29 15.48 -8.38 3.31
N ALA A 30 14.49 -8.87 4.06
CA ALA A 30 13.21 -9.29 3.50
C ALA A 30 12.52 -8.16 2.74
N LEU A 31 12.46 -6.97 3.33
CA LEU A 31 11.88 -5.79 2.68
C LEU A 31 12.63 -5.39 1.40
N LEU A 32 13.96 -5.39 1.41
CA LEU A 32 14.76 -5.06 0.23
C LEU A 32 14.56 -6.07 -0.90
N LEU A 33 14.53 -7.37 -0.58
CA LEU A 33 14.25 -8.42 -1.56
C LEU A 33 12.86 -8.23 -2.17
N ASN A 34 11.87 -7.87 -1.37
CA ASN A 34 10.50 -7.68 -1.84
C ASN A 34 10.34 -6.46 -2.75
N VAL A 35 11.09 -5.39 -2.49
CA VAL A 35 11.14 -4.22 -3.37
C VAL A 35 11.76 -4.57 -4.72
N ILE A 36 12.79 -5.44 -4.73
CA ILE A 36 13.46 -5.87 -5.97
C ILE A 36 12.55 -6.81 -6.76
N ASP A 37 11.94 -7.79 -6.10
CA ASP A 37 11.05 -8.76 -6.70
C ASP A 37 9.75 -8.91 -5.88
N PRO A 38 8.69 -8.18 -6.28
CA PRO A 38 7.38 -8.29 -5.63
C PRO A 38 6.71 -9.67 -5.79
N TYR A 39 7.16 -10.50 -6.74
CA TYR A 39 6.59 -11.84 -6.95
C TYR A 39 6.99 -12.84 -5.85
N ILE A 40 7.94 -12.48 -4.98
CA ILE A 40 8.27 -13.27 -3.79
C ILE A 40 7.02 -13.42 -2.88
N GLY A 41 6.07 -12.49 -2.93
CA GLY A 41 4.85 -12.50 -2.11
C GLY A 41 4.89 -11.44 -1.01
N GLY A 42 4.07 -11.56 0.03
CA GLY A 42 4.10 -10.59 1.14
C GLY A 42 5.31 -10.78 2.07
N VAL A 43 5.57 -9.78 2.93
CA VAL A 43 6.49 -9.89 4.07
C VAL A 43 5.71 -9.90 5.40
N MET A 44 5.86 -10.97 6.19
CA MET A 44 5.33 -11.07 7.55
C MET A 44 6.41 -10.73 8.57
N ILE A 45 6.10 -9.84 9.51
CA ILE A 45 7.03 -9.37 10.53
C ILE A 45 6.46 -9.63 11.93
N MET A 46 7.02 -10.62 12.60
CA MET A 46 6.64 -11.01 13.96
C MET A 46 7.53 -10.33 15.01
N GLY A 47 7.01 -10.06 16.20
CA GLY A 47 7.75 -9.37 17.27
C GLY A 47 6.91 -8.41 18.08
N ASP A 48 7.44 -7.99 19.22
CA ASP A 48 6.70 -7.26 20.26
C ASP A 48 6.28 -5.85 19.81
N ARG A 49 5.24 -5.31 20.45
CA ARG A 49 4.88 -3.89 20.31
C ARG A 49 6.04 -2.99 20.71
N GLY A 50 6.24 -1.90 19.97
CA GLY A 50 7.32 -0.94 20.24
C GLY A 50 8.69 -1.32 19.68
N THR A 51 8.79 -2.39 18.89
CA THR A 51 10.03 -2.81 18.20
C THR A 51 10.40 -1.97 16.98
N GLY A 52 9.56 -1.01 16.58
CA GLY A 52 9.88 -0.07 15.50
C GLY A 52 9.60 -0.57 14.07
N LYS A 53 8.82 -1.66 13.89
CA LYS A 53 8.47 -2.25 12.58
C LYS A 53 7.98 -1.21 11.56
N SER A 54 6.95 -0.44 11.92
CA SER A 54 6.38 0.59 11.05
C SER A 54 7.33 1.76 10.78
N THR A 55 8.35 1.96 11.63
CA THR A 55 9.41 2.96 11.40
C THR A 55 10.33 2.50 10.27
N THR A 56 10.76 1.24 10.30
CA THR A 56 11.62 0.63 9.28
C THR A 56 10.95 0.60 7.90
N ILE A 57 9.66 0.23 7.83
CA ILE A 57 8.91 0.19 6.57
C ILE A 57 8.75 1.60 6.00
N ARG A 58 8.43 2.58 6.85
CA ARG A 58 8.29 3.98 6.43
C ARG A 58 9.61 4.58 5.97
N ALA A 59 10.71 4.22 6.62
CA ALA A 59 12.06 4.61 6.23
C ALA A 59 12.45 4.04 4.87
N LEU A 60 12.08 2.79 4.58
CA LEU A 60 12.27 2.18 3.26
C LEU A 60 11.47 2.93 2.20
N ALA A 61 10.18 3.19 2.44
CA ALA A 61 9.31 3.89 1.50
C ALA A 61 9.87 5.27 1.09
N ASP A 62 10.47 6.01 2.04
CA ASP A 62 11.06 7.32 1.76
C ASP A 62 12.37 7.26 0.96
N LEU A 63 13.10 6.13 1.04
CA LEU A 63 14.33 5.86 0.30
C LEU A 63 14.06 5.47 -1.16
N LEU A 64 12.89 4.91 -1.46
CA LEU A 64 12.53 4.49 -2.81
C LEU A 64 12.50 5.69 -3.78
N PRO A 65 12.92 5.48 -5.05
CA PRO A 65 12.85 6.52 -6.06
C PRO A 65 11.40 6.94 -6.34
N GLU A 66 11.23 8.15 -6.86
CA GLU A 66 9.93 8.58 -7.37
C GLU A 66 9.53 7.74 -8.59
N ILE A 67 8.24 7.46 -8.69
CA ILE A 67 7.64 6.69 -9.78
C ILE A 67 6.88 7.63 -10.73
N GLU A 68 6.95 7.35 -12.03
CA GLU A 68 6.12 8.01 -13.04
C GLU A 68 4.67 7.53 -12.90
N VAL A 69 3.72 8.45 -12.79
CA VAL A 69 2.28 8.17 -12.69
C VAL A 69 1.50 9.10 -13.61
N VAL A 70 0.31 8.66 -14.02
CA VAL A 70 -0.65 9.54 -14.69
C VAL A 70 -1.19 10.55 -13.69
N ALA A 71 -1.07 11.85 -14.00
CA ALA A 71 -1.27 12.93 -13.03
C ALA A 71 -2.73 13.07 -12.56
N ASP A 72 -3.68 12.79 -13.46
CA ASP A 72 -5.13 12.89 -13.27
C ASP A 72 -5.81 11.55 -12.96
N ASP A 73 -5.03 10.49 -12.72
CA ASP A 73 -5.53 9.15 -12.41
C ASP A 73 -5.50 8.86 -10.90
N PRO A 74 -6.62 8.39 -10.30
CA PRO A 74 -6.68 8.08 -8.87
C PRO A 74 -5.93 6.79 -8.49
N PHE A 75 -5.54 5.96 -9.48
CA PHE A 75 -4.93 4.64 -9.26
C PHE A 75 -3.41 4.65 -9.39
N ASN A 76 -2.77 5.80 -9.60
CA ASN A 76 -1.32 5.90 -9.85
C ASN A 76 -0.85 5.03 -11.04
N SER A 77 -1.68 4.93 -12.08
CA SER A 77 -1.39 4.13 -13.28
C SER A 77 -0.05 4.51 -13.91
N HIS A 78 0.65 3.52 -14.47
CA HIS A 78 1.87 3.80 -15.23
C HIS A 78 1.51 4.44 -16.57
N PRO A 79 2.18 5.51 -17.02
CA PRO A 79 1.87 6.17 -18.28
C PRO A 79 2.26 5.40 -19.55
N ARG A 80 2.93 4.24 -19.43
CA ARG A 80 3.55 3.52 -20.56
C ARG A 80 3.44 2.00 -20.48
N ASP A 81 3.38 1.43 -19.27
CA ASP A 81 3.19 -0.01 -19.08
C ASP A 81 1.71 -0.39 -19.05
N PRO A 82 1.18 -1.10 -20.07
CA PRO A 82 -0.22 -1.49 -20.12
C PRO A 82 -0.67 -2.35 -18.94
N ASP A 83 0.21 -3.17 -18.38
CA ASP A 83 -0.13 -4.10 -17.27
C ASP A 83 -0.33 -3.38 -15.94
N LEU A 84 0.04 -2.10 -15.88
CA LEU A 84 -0.08 -1.21 -14.73
C LEU A 84 -1.00 -0.01 -15.01
N MET A 85 -1.79 -0.07 -16.08
CA MET A 85 -2.78 0.95 -16.43
C MET A 85 -4.17 0.54 -15.98
N SER A 86 -4.92 1.52 -15.46
CA SER A 86 -6.37 1.43 -15.40
C SER A 86 -7.00 1.39 -16.80
N ASP A 87 -8.23 0.88 -16.89
CA ASP A 87 -8.96 0.80 -18.16
C ASP A 87 -9.11 2.19 -18.81
N SER A 88 -9.36 3.24 -18.00
CA SER A 88 -9.48 4.62 -18.48
C SER A 88 -8.20 5.14 -19.12
N VAL A 89 -7.04 4.87 -18.52
CA VAL A 89 -5.74 5.28 -19.07
C VAL A 89 -5.41 4.48 -20.32
N ARG A 90 -5.73 3.19 -20.33
CA ARG A 90 -5.53 2.31 -21.50
C ARG A 90 -6.35 2.77 -22.70
N ASP A 91 -7.61 3.14 -22.49
CA ASP A 91 -8.48 3.66 -23.54
C ASP A 91 -7.96 4.99 -24.12
N ARG A 92 -7.44 5.89 -23.27
CA ARG A 92 -6.82 7.15 -23.71
C ARG A 92 -5.57 6.90 -24.53
N LEU A 93 -4.73 5.96 -24.11
CA LEU A 93 -3.54 5.56 -24.86
C LEU A 93 -3.90 5.00 -26.24
N ALA A 94 -4.93 4.15 -26.32
CA ALA A 94 -5.42 3.59 -27.58
C ALA A 94 -5.96 4.69 -28.53
N LYS A 95 -6.54 5.76 -27.98
CA LYS A 95 -7.01 6.93 -28.72
C LYS A 95 -5.90 7.95 -29.03
N GLN A 96 -4.66 7.69 -28.62
CA GLN A 96 -3.52 8.60 -28.77
C GLN A 96 -3.75 9.97 -28.11
N GLU A 97 -4.53 10.00 -27.02
CA GLU A 97 -4.74 11.20 -26.22
C GLU A 97 -3.49 11.53 -25.39
N GLU A 98 -3.33 12.80 -25.03
CA GLU A 98 -2.23 13.23 -24.17
C GLU A 98 -2.45 12.70 -22.75
N ILE A 99 -1.45 11.99 -22.22
CA ILE A 99 -1.45 11.44 -20.86
C ILE A 99 -0.48 12.29 -20.03
N PRO A 100 -0.96 13.17 -19.15
CA PRO A 100 -0.10 14.00 -18.33
C PRO A 100 0.66 13.11 -17.32
N VAL A 101 1.98 13.25 -17.30
CA VAL A 101 2.86 12.45 -16.42
C VAL A 101 3.31 13.31 -15.24
N ALA A 102 3.21 12.76 -14.03
CA ALA A 102 3.77 13.32 -12.81
C ALA A 102 4.73 12.32 -12.17
N HIS A 103 5.66 12.81 -11.36
CA HIS A 103 6.51 11.98 -10.51
C HIS A 103 5.96 12.03 -9.07
N LYS A 104 5.74 10.87 -8.47
CA LYS A 104 5.29 10.75 -7.07
C LYS A 104 6.23 9.85 -6.30
N LYS A 105 6.50 10.20 -5.04
CA LYS A 105 7.16 9.27 -4.12
C LYS A 105 6.31 8.04 -3.89
N VAL A 106 6.98 6.90 -3.67
CA VAL A 106 6.32 5.69 -3.21
C VAL A 106 5.69 5.95 -1.84
N THR A 107 4.41 5.63 -1.69
CA THR A 107 3.68 5.81 -0.44
C THR A 107 3.47 4.49 0.27
N MET A 108 3.65 4.53 1.60
CA MET A 108 3.17 3.48 2.50
C MET A 108 1.75 3.83 2.93
N VAL A 109 0.81 2.93 2.67
CA VAL A 109 -0.60 3.05 3.07
C VAL A 109 -0.84 2.12 4.25
N ASP A 110 -1.29 2.68 5.36
CA ASP A 110 -1.66 1.94 6.57
C ASP A 110 -3.11 1.43 6.46
N LEU A 111 -3.33 0.12 6.63
CA LEU A 111 -4.64 -0.49 6.77
C LEU A 111 -5.02 -0.55 8.26
N PRO A 112 -6.06 0.18 8.69
CA PRO A 112 -6.54 0.06 10.07
C PRO A 112 -7.32 -1.25 10.28
N LEU A 113 -7.23 -1.82 11.48
CA LEU A 113 -7.91 -3.07 11.86
C LEU A 113 -9.43 -3.04 11.62
N GLY A 114 -10.07 -1.90 11.90
CA GLY A 114 -11.52 -1.71 11.70
C GLY A 114 -11.88 -1.08 10.36
N ALA A 115 -11.08 -1.28 9.31
CA ALA A 115 -11.44 -0.82 7.97
C ALA A 115 -12.67 -1.59 7.47
N THR A 116 -13.62 -0.89 6.85
CA THR A 116 -14.70 -1.56 6.12
C THR A 116 -14.18 -2.01 4.75
N GLU A 117 -14.78 -3.06 4.19
CA GLU A 117 -14.51 -3.51 2.81
C GLU A 117 -14.56 -2.34 1.82
N ASP A 118 -15.60 -1.51 1.88
CA ASP A 118 -15.74 -0.32 1.01
C ASP A 118 -14.59 0.68 1.14
N ARG A 119 -13.99 0.81 2.32
CA ARG A 119 -12.83 1.68 2.52
C ARG A 119 -11.56 1.06 1.93
N VAL A 120 -11.44 -0.26 1.96
CA VAL A 120 -10.28 -1.00 1.42
C VAL A 120 -10.35 -1.06 -0.10
N CYS A 121 -11.45 -1.59 -0.62
CA CYS A 121 -11.67 -1.85 -2.04
C CYS A 121 -12.07 -0.59 -2.81
N GLY A 122 -12.78 0.33 -2.15
CA GLY A 122 -13.47 1.44 -2.78
C GLY A 122 -14.96 1.20 -2.90
N THR A 123 -15.71 2.25 -3.19
CA THR A 123 -17.17 2.22 -3.33
C THR A 123 -17.62 2.85 -4.64
N ILE A 124 -18.85 2.52 -5.05
CA ILE A 124 -19.47 3.03 -6.27
C ILE A 124 -20.61 3.96 -5.85
N ASP A 125 -20.48 5.24 -6.17
CA ASP A 125 -21.54 6.23 -5.96
C ASP A 125 -22.59 6.09 -7.08
N ILE A 126 -23.66 5.37 -6.75
CA ILE A 126 -24.76 5.03 -7.66
C ILE A 126 -25.53 6.29 -8.07
N GLU A 127 -25.73 7.24 -7.15
CA GLU A 127 -26.48 8.47 -7.44
C GLU A 127 -25.78 9.28 -8.52
N LYS A 128 -24.46 9.44 -8.41
CA LYS A 128 -23.64 10.10 -9.44
C LYS A 128 -23.57 9.27 -10.73
N ALA A 129 -23.45 7.95 -10.63
CA ALA A 129 -23.42 7.06 -11.80
C ALA A 129 -24.71 7.15 -12.63
N LEU A 130 -25.88 7.19 -11.99
CA LEU A 130 -27.18 7.28 -12.66
C LEU A 130 -27.52 8.70 -13.10
N SER A 131 -27.20 9.72 -12.31
CA SER A 131 -27.57 11.12 -12.61
C SER A 131 -26.66 11.81 -13.63
N GLN A 132 -25.35 11.51 -13.59
CA GLN A 132 -24.35 12.17 -14.44
C GLN A 132 -23.83 11.28 -15.57
N GLY A 133 -24.17 9.97 -15.57
CA GLY A 133 -23.67 9.01 -16.56
C GLY A 133 -22.16 8.77 -16.48
N VAL A 134 -21.51 9.25 -15.41
CA VAL A 134 -20.07 9.08 -15.16
C VAL A 134 -19.91 8.00 -14.09
N ARG A 135 -19.08 6.98 -14.34
CA ARG A 135 -18.75 5.95 -13.34
C ARG A 135 -18.07 6.61 -12.13
N ALA A 136 -18.84 6.95 -11.12
CA ALA A 136 -18.37 7.63 -9.92
C ALA A 136 -17.83 6.59 -8.92
N PHE A 137 -16.61 6.13 -9.18
CA PHE A 137 -15.88 5.26 -8.26
C PHE A 137 -15.10 6.10 -7.24
N GLU A 138 -15.27 5.79 -5.96
CA GLU A 138 -14.45 6.36 -4.90
C GLU A 138 -13.29 5.39 -4.57
N PRO A 139 -12.03 5.79 -4.82
CA PRO A 139 -10.88 4.91 -4.65
C PRO A 139 -10.62 4.57 -3.18
N GLY A 140 -10.52 3.26 -2.90
CA GLY A 140 -10.18 2.73 -1.59
C GLY A 140 -8.68 2.81 -1.24
N LEU A 141 -8.30 2.12 -0.18
CA LEU A 141 -6.90 1.99 0.24
C LEU A 141 -6.05 1.22 -0.77
N LEU A 142 -6.61 0.19 -1.42
CA LEU A 142 -5.91 -0.60 -2.44
C LEU A 142 -5.52 0.25 -3.67
N ALA A 143 -6.39 1.15 -4.10
CA ALA A 143 -6.10 2.10 -5.17
C ALA A 143 -4.93 3.03 -4.81
N LYS A 144 -4.88 3.50 -3.56
CA LYS A 144 -3.81 4.36 -3.05
C LYS A 144 -2.50 3.61 -2.86
N ALA A 145 -2.57 2.32 -2.51
CA ALA A 145 -1.41 1.47 -2.33
C ALA A 145 -0.81 0.99 -3.65
N ASN A 146 -1.53 1.11 -4.77
CA ASN A 146 -1.02 0.70 -6.08
C ASN A 146 0.34 1.35 -6.38
N ARG A 147 1.29 0.50 -6.77
CA ARG A 147 2.72 0.78 -6.99
C ARG A 147 3.43 1.35 -5.76
N GLY A 148 2.97 0.99 -4.57
CA GLY A 148 3.60 1.30 -3.30
C GLY A 148 3.54 0.15 -2.31
N ILE A 149 3.41 0.50 -1.03
CA ILE A 149 3.46 -0.45 0.08
C ILE A 149 2.13 -0.41 0.82
N LEU A 150 1.51 -1.58 1.02
CA LEU A 150 0.36 -1.74 1.90
C LEU A 150 0.83 -2.35 3.22
N TYR A 151 0.73 -1.57 4.30
CA TYR A 151 1.06 -2.02 5.64
C TYR A 151 -0.20 -2.41 6.39
N VAL A 152 -0.20 -3.60 6.98
CA VAL A 152 -1.27 -4.07 7.86
C VAL A 152 -0.68 -4.28 9.25
N ASP A 153 -1.18 -3.51 10.22
CA ASP A 153 -0.79 -3.68 11.61
C ASP A 153 -1.63 -4.79 12.24
N GLU A 154 -0.99 -5.66 13.03
CA GLU A 154 -1.69 -6.73 13.78
C GLU A 154 -2.61 -7.58 12.89
N VAL A 155 -2.05 -8.14 11.81
CA VAL A 155 -2.77 -8.98 10.83
C VAL A 155 -3.57 -10.13 11.45
N ASN A 156 -3.18 -10.57 12.65
CA ASN A 156 -3.86 -11.59 13.45
C ASN A 156 -5.30 -11.18 13.82
N LEU A 157 -5.57 -9.87 13.90
CA LEU A 157 -6.85 -9.30 14.30
C LEU A 157 -7.72 -8.85 13.11
N LEU A 158 -7.25 -9.06 11.88
CA LEU A 158 -7.98 -8.65 10.69
C LEU A 158 -9.19 -9.58 10.42
N ASP A 159 -10.30 -8.98 10.00
CA ASP A 159 -11.51 -9.72 9.62
C ASP A 159 -11.26 -10.64 8.41
N ASP A 160 -11.90 -11.82 8.40
CA ASP A 160 -11.75 -12.88 7.39
C ASP A 160 -11.93 -12.34 5.96
N HIS A 161 -13.00 -11.58 5.73
CA HIS A 161 -13.35 -11.05 4.42
C HIS A 161 -12.29 -10.07 3.88
N LEU A 162 -11.64 -9.30 4.77
CA LEU A 162 -10.58 -8.39 4.34
C LEU A 162 -9.31 -9.15 3.99
N VAL A 163 -8.95 -10.18 4.77
CA VAL A 163 -7.80 -11.03 4.46
C VAL A 163 -7.90 -11.59 3.04
N ASP A 164 -9.05 -12.16 2.69
CA ASP A 164 -9.25 -12.77 1.38
C ASP A 164 -9.07 -11.74 0.25
N VAL A 165 -9.73 -10.58 0.36
CA VAL A 165 -9.63 -9.53 -0.67
C VAL A 165 -8.21 -8.97 -0.81
N LEU A 166 -7.49 -8.81 0.31
CA LEU A 166 -6.12 -8.33 0.29
C LEU A 166 -5.19 -9.33 -0.38
N LEU A 167 -5.30 -10.61 -0.05
CA LEU A 167 -4.47 -11.66 -0.62
C LEU A 167 -4.76 -11.85 -2.11
N ASP A 168 -6.03 -11.82 -2.52
CA ASP A 168 -6.42 -11.90 -3.93
C ASP A 168 -5.91 -10.69 -4.74
N SER A 169 -6.01 -9.49 -4.16
CA SER A 169 -5.50 -8.26 -4.78
C SER A 169 -3.97 -8.28 -4.89
N ALA A 170 -3.27 -8.72 -3.84
CA ALA A 170 -1.81 -8.82 -3.82
C ALA A 170 -1.30 -9.87 -4.82
N ALA A 171 -1.98 -11.00 -4.95
CA ALA A 171 -1.59 -12.08 -5.87
C ALA A 171 -1.92 -11.76 -7.33
N SER A 172 -3.12 -11.24 -7.60
CA SER A 172 -3.54 -10.91 -8.97
C SER A 172 -2.93 -9.61 -9.47
N GLY A 173 -2.61 -8.68 -8.57
CA GLY A 173 -2.19 -7.31 -8.88
C GLY A 173 -3.34 -6.40 -9.30
N TRP A 174 -4.58 -6.82 -9.11
CA TRP A 174 -5.78 -6.07 -9.48
C TRP A 174 -6.82 -6.15 -8.38
N ASN A 175 -7.54 -5.05 -8.17
CA ASN A 175 -8.71 -5.02 -7.31
C ASN A 175 -9.97 -4.92 -8.19
N THR A 176 -10.98 -5.72 -7.88
CA THR A 176 -12.27 -5.73 -8.57
C THR A 176 -13.36 -5.45 -7.55
N VAL A 177 -14.18 -4.44 -7.84
CA VAL A 177 -15.32 -4.03 -7.00
C VAL A 177 -16.60 -4.25 -7.77
N GLU A 178 -17.47 -5.10 -7.23
CA GLU A 178 -18.76 -5.45 -7.83
C GLU A 178 -19.90 -5.06 -6.88
N ARG A 179 -20.77 -4.13 -7.32
CA ARG A 179 -21.96 -3.71 -6.57
C ARG A 179 -23.10 -3.44 -7.54
N GLU A 180 -24.29 -3.94 -7.23
CA GLU A 180 -25.55 -3.64 -7.95
C GLU A 180 -25.46 -3.84 -9.49
N GLY A 181 -24.72 -4.87 -9.93
CA GLY A 181 -24.53 -5.19 -11.36
C GLY A 181 -23.49 -4.34 -12.10
N ILE A 182 -22.78 -3.45 -11.40
CA ILE A 182 -21.61 -2.72 -11.93
C ILE A 182 -20.35 -3.39 -11.41
N SER A 183 -19.42 -3.70 -12.33
CA SER A 183 -18.09 -4.22 -12.01
C SER A 183 -17.04 -3.21 -12.47
N ILE A 184 -16.19 -2.77 -11.53
CA ILE A 184 -15.07 -1.87 -11.78
C ILE A 184 -13.79 -2.58 -11.35
N ARG A 185 -12.77 -2.55 -12.21
CA ARG A 185 -11.47 -3.13 -11.94
C ARG A 185 -10.39 -2.07 -12.07
N HIS A 186 -9.41 -2.08 -11.18
CA HIS A 186 -8.26 -1.18 -11.24
C HIS A 186 -6.96 -1.88 -10.80
N PRO A 187 -5.79 -1.40 -11.26
CA PRO A 187 -4.51 -1.96 -10.83
C PRO A 187 -4.31 -1.76 -9.32
N ALA A 188 -3.78 -2.79 -8.66
CA ALA A 188 -3.49 -2.83 -7.24
C ALA A 188 -2.22 -3.65 -6.99
N ARG A 189 -1.12 -3.31 -7.68
CA ARG A 189 0.18 -3.95 -7.47
C ARG A 189 0.94 -3.27 -6.35
N PHE A 190 0.99 -3.88 -5.18
CA PHE A 190 1.66 -3.32 -4.02
C PHE A 190 2.47 -4.38 -3.29
N VAL A 191 3.48 -3.93 -2.54
CA VAL A 191 4.21 -4.76 -1.59
C VAL A 191 3.36 -4.89 -0.32
N LEU A 192 2.90 -6.11 -0.02
CA LEU A 192 2.12 -6.40 1.19
C LEU A 192 3.07 -6.63 2.36
N VAL A 193 2.95 -5.83 3.42
CA VAL A 193 3.72 -5.98 4.64
C VAL A 193 2.78 -6.13 5.83
N GLY A 194 2.78 -7.31 6.43
CA GLY A 194 2.02 -7.60 7.64
C GLY A 194 2.90 -7.53 8.88
N SER A 195 2.41 -6.88 9.94
CA SER A 195 2.98 -7.01 11.28
C SER A 195 2.08 -7.90 12.13
N GLY A 196 2.67 -8.66 13.05
CA GLY A 196 1.94 -9.42 14.04
C GLY A 196 2.68 -9.53 15.36
N ASN A 197 1.92 -9.77 16.43
CA ASN A 197 2.43 -10.18 17.73
C ASN A 197 2.07 -11.66 17.93
N PRO A 198 3.05 -12.56 18.15
CA PRO A 198 2.79 -13.97 18.45
C PRO A 198 1.84 -14.19 19.65
N GLU A 199 1.77 -13.25 20.59
CA GLU A 199 0.91 -13.35 21.77
C GLU A 199 -0.56 -13.02 21.49
N GLU A 200 -0.87 -12.36 20.36
CA GLU A 200 -2.23 -11.85 20.07
C GLU A 200 -3.10 -12.82 19.27
N GLY A 201 -2.64 -14.06 19.10
CA GLY A 201 -3.38 -15.14 18.44
C GLY A 201 -2.58 -15.80 17.33
N GLU A 202 -3.07 -16.93 16.84
CA GLU A 202 -2.44 -17.64 15.73
C GLU A 202 -2.75 -16.96 14.39
N LEU A 203 -1.76 -16.95 13.50
CA LEU A 203 -1.94 -16.50 12.13
C LEU A 203 -2.80 -17.50 11.36
N ARG A 204 -3.69 -16.97 10.53
CA ARG A 204 -4.49 -17.78 9.62
C ARG A 204 -3.58 -18.50 8.60
N PRO A 205 -3.84 -19.78 8.28
CA PRO A 205 -3.03 -20.52 7.31
C PRO A 205 -2.92 -19.85 5.93
N GLN A 206 -3.97 -19.15 5.48
CA GLN A 206 -3.99 -18.41 4.21
C GLN A 206 -2.95 -17.31 4.16
N LEU A 207 -2.74 -16.60 5.27
CA LEU A 207 -1.69 -15.59 5.37
C LEU A 207 -0.33 -16.28 5.25
N LEU A 208 -0.10 -17.36 6.02
CA LEU A 208 1.17 -18.10 6.00
C LEU A 208 1.53 -18.64 4.60
N ASP A 209 0.55 -19.08 3.82
CA ASP A 209 0.77 -19.59 2.46
C ASP A 209 1.10 -18.49 1.44
N ARG A 210 0.69 -17.24 1.70
CA ARG A 210 0.86 -16.10 0.78
C ARG A 210 1.96 -15.12 1.18
N PHE A 211 2.42 -15.17 2.43
CA PHE A 211 3.62 -14.47 2.87
C PHE A 211 4.85 -15.28 2.49
N GLY A 212 5.54 -14.88 1.42
CA GLY A 212 6.74 -15.58 0.95
C GLY A 212 7.97 -15.34 1.81
N MET A 213 7.96 -14.29 2.63
CA MET A 213 9.04 -14.02 3.59
C MET A 213 8.48 -13.78 5.00
N HIS A 214 9.20 -14.32 5.98
CA HIS A 214 8.94 -14.13 7.39
C HIS A 214 10.20 -13.61 8.07
N ALA A 215 10.07 -12.57 8.88
CA ALA A 215 11.13 -12.02 9.71
C ALA A 215 10.67 -11.92 11.17
N GLU A 216 11.53 -12.34 12.11
CA GLU A 216 11.27 -12.24 13.53
C GLU A 216 12.11 -11.11 14.14
N ILE A 217 11.46 -10.15 14.82
CA ILE A 217 12.15 -9.11 15.57
C ILE A 217 12.05 -9.43 17.04
N ARG A 218 13.21 -9.72 17.63
CA ARG A 218 13.34 -9.87 19.08
C ARG A 218 13.73 -8.55 19.69
N THR A 219 13.05 -8.18 20.77
CA THR A 219 13.42 -7.02 21.57
C THR A 219 14.83 -7.20 22.11
N VAL A 220 15.74 -6.28 21.75
CA VAL A 220 17.12 -6.29 22.27
C VAL A 220 17.05 -6.01 23.77
N LYS A 221 17.48 -6.98 24.58
CA LYS A 221 17.43 -6.90 26.06
C LYS A 221 18.62 -6.14 26.67
N GLU A 222 19.65 -5.86 25.87
CA GLU A 222 20.84 -5.15 26.33
C GLU A 222 20.65 -3.63 26.34
N PRO A 223 20.78 -2.95 27.50
CA PRO A 223 20.57 -1.51 27.62
C PRO A 223 21.48 -0.65 26.73
N ALA A 224 22.68 -1.15 26.42
CA ALA A 224 23.65 -0.44 25.59
C ALA A 224 23.17 -0.23 24.14
N LEU A 225 22.31 -1.11 23.62
CA LEU A 225 21.76 -1.03 22.26
C LEU A 225 20.45 -0.23 22.17
N ARG A 226 19.93 0.28 23.30
CA ARG A 226 18.74 1.17 23.32
C ARG A 226 19.09 2.66 23.32
N VAL A 227 20.36 3.00 23.50
CA VAL A 227 20.83 4.38 23.68
C VAL A 227 21.89 4.66 22.62
N GLU A 228 21.52 4.62 21.35
CA GLU A 228 22.28 5.21 20.24
C GLU A 228 21.33 5.62 19.10
#